data_AF-A0A1W6YX17-F1
#
_entry.id   AF-A0A1W6YX17-F1
#
_cell.length_a   1.000
_cell.length_b   1.000
_cell.length_c   1.000
_cell.angle_alpha   90.00
_cell.angle_beta   90.00
_cell.angle_gamma   90.00
#
_symmetry.space_group_name_H-M   'P 1'
#
loop_
_entity.id
_entity.type
_entity.pdbx_description
1 polymer ?
#
loop_
_entity_poly.entity_id
_entity_poly.type
_entity_poly.pdbx_seq_one_letter_code
_entity_poly.pdbx_strand_id
1 'polypeptide(L)' 'MKILTKETPGSRATLWLAPATQGGFRWEVEVVDTGKTTVPQVIQSQFVFRTPTDAALDGIRALEALAVPP' A
#
# COMPACT_ATOMS: atom_id res chain seq x y z
N MET A 1 -8.18 -3.77 5.96
CA MET A 1 -7.36 -3.80 7.18
C MET A 1 -6.08 -3.02 6.95
N LYS A 2 -5.72 -2.09 7.84
CA LYS A 2 -4.43 -1.40 7.80
C LYS A 2 -3.32 -2.36 8.23
N ILE A 3 -2.25 -2.46 7.45
CA ILE A 3 -1.15 -3.39 7.73
C ILE A 3 0.09 -2.64 8.23
N LEU A 4 0.52 -1.61 7.51
CA LEU A 4 1.77 -0.91 7.79
C LEU A 4 1.67 0.54 7.34
N THR A 5 2.33 1.45 8.05
CA THR A 5 2.54 2.82 7.59
C THR A 5 4.02 3.15 7.67
N LYS A 6 4.55 3.72 6.58
CA LYS A 6 5.88 4.30 6.48
C LYS A 6 5.74 5.81 6.37
N GLU A 7 6.41 6.55 7.24
CA GLU A 7 6.37 8.02 7.27
C GLU A 7 7.78 8.57 7.07
N THR A 8 7.90 9.57 6.20
CA THR A 8 9.06 10.45 6.04
C THR A 8 8.62 11.90 6.31
N PRO A 9 9.54 12.84 6.51
CA PRO A 9 9.18 14.25 6.71
C PRO A 9 8.30 14.82 5.57
N GLY A 10 8.53 14.37 4.33
CA GLY A 10 7.76 14.81 3.17
C GLY A 10 6.58 13.93 2.76
N SER A 11 6.40 12.72 3.31
CA SER A 11 5.29 11.86 2.87
C SER A 11 4.92 10.73 3.83
N ARG A 12 3.72 10.19 3.65
CA ARG A 12 3.16 9.04 4.37
C ARG A 12 2.66 8.01 3.36
N ALA A 13 3.17 6.80 3.45
CA ALA A 13 2.69 5.66 2.67
C ALA A 13 2.03 4.63 3.59
N THR A 14 0.75 4.30 3.36
CA THR A 14 0.00 3.32 4.16
C THR A 14 -0.41 2.14 3.31
N LEU A 15 -0.01 0.95 3.74
CA LEU A 15 -0.41 -0.33 3.16
C LEU A 15 -1.73 -0.81 3.79
N TRP A 16 -2.68 -1.06 2.91
CA TRP A 16 -4.00 -1.60 3.18
C TRP A 16 -4.15 -2.96 2.54
N LEU A 17 -4.91 -3.83 3.21
CA LEU A 17 -5.32 -5.12 2.69
C LEU A 17 -6.84 -5.17 2.59
N ALA A 18 -7.37 -5.56 1.44
CA ALA A 18 -8.80 -5.64 1.17
C ALA A 18 -9.16 -7.01 0.56
N PRO A 19 -10.33 -7.59 0.91
CA PRO A 19 -10.85 -8.75 0.21
C PRO A 19 -11.23 -8.38 -1.23
N ALA A 20 -10.98 -9.28 -2.19
CA ALA A 20 -11.38 -9.10 -3.58
C ALA A 20 -12.78 -9.67 -3.84
N THR A 21 -13.54 -9.06 -4.76
CA THR A 21 -14.91 -9.47 -5.09
C THR A 21 -15.00 -10.91 -5.62
N GLN A 22 -13.94 -11.42 -6.23
CA GLN A 22 -13.86 -12.79 -6.76
C GLN A 22 -13.32 -13.82 -5.73
N GLY A 23 -13.16 -13.40 -4.47
CA GLY A 23 -12.47 -14.17 -3.44
C GLY A 23 -10.96 -13.88 -3.41
N GLY A 24 -10.34 -14.14 -2.26
CA GLY A 24 -8.93 -13.80 -2.01
C GLY A 24 -8.74 -12.36 -1.53
N PHE A 25 -7.50 -11.88 -1.60
CA PHE A 25 -7.04 -10.63 -1.02
C PHE A 25 -6.21 -9.82 -2.01
N ARG A 26 -6.34 -8.50 -1.93
CA ARG A 26 -5.54 -7.50 -2.65
C ARG A 26 -4.94 -6.53 -1.65
N TRP A 27 -3.85 -5.91 -2.04
CA TRP A 27 -3.26 -4.84 -1.27
C TRP A 27 -3.34 -3.53 -2.03
N GLU A 28 -3.36 -2.43 -1.28
CA GLU A 28 -3.32 -1.07 -1.79
C GLU A 28 -2.33 -0.27 -0.96
N VAL A 29 -1.45 0.49 -1.59
CA VAL A 29 -0.60 1.46 -0.92
C VAL A 29 -1.10 2.85 -1.26
N GLU A 30 -1.56 3.57 -0.25
CA GLU A 30 -1.91 4.98 -0.34
C GLU A 30 -0.70 5.82 0.04
N VAL A 31 -0.23 6.67 -0.86
CA VAL A 31 0.89 7.60 -0.65
C VAL A 31 0.36 9.02 -0.63
N VAL A 32 0.63 9.73 0.46
CA VAL A 32 0.25 11.12 0.69
C VAL A 32 1.51 11.95 0.89
N ASP A 33 1.72 12.99 0.09
CA ASP A 33 2.75 14.01 0.34
C ASP A 33 2.25 14.89 1.50
N THR A 34 2.96 14.90 2.62
CA THR A 34 2.53 15.60 3.85
C THR A 34 2.81 17.10 3.79
N GLY A 35 3.62 17.55 2.83
CA GLY A 35 3.96 18.95 2.62
C GLY A 35 3.20 19.63 1.48
N LYS A 36 2.46 18.87 0.65
CA LYS A 36 1.71 19.37 -0.50
C LYS A 36 0.24 18.97 -0.44
N THR A 37 -0.66 19.85 -0.87
CA THR A 37 -2.09 19.56 -1.12
C THR A 37 -2.29 18.74 -2.40
N THR A 38 -1.45 17.73 -2.63
CA THR A 38 -1.59 16.80 -3.75
C THR A 38 -2.55 15.69 -3.40
N VAL A 39 -3.31 15.24 -4.41
CA VAL A 39 -4.21 14.09 -4.30
C VAL A 39 -3.41 12.85 -3.91
N PRO A 40 -3.87 12.03 -2.95
CA PRO A 40 -3.21 10.78 -2.60
C PRO A 40 -3.02 9.89 -3.84
N GLN A 41 -1.81 9.38 -4.01
CA GLN A 41 -1.53 8.38 -5.03
C GLN A 41 -1.85 7.00 -4.46
N VAL A 42 -2.71 6.23 -5.15
CA VAL A 42 -3.02 4.86 -4.77
C VAL A 42 -2.35 3.89 -5.75
N ILE A 43 -1.59 2.94 -5.20
CA ILE A 43 -0.94 1.86 -5.93
C ILE A 43 -1.62 0.58 -5.52
N GLN A 44 -2.12 -0.19 -6.48
CA GLN A 44 -2.87 -1.41 -6.21
C GLN A 44 -2.07 -2.64 -6.62
N SER A 45 -2.33 -3.75 -5.94
CA SER A 45 -1.80 -5.07 -6.30
C SER A 45 -2.17 -5.45 -7.73
N GLN A 46 -1.21 -5.94 -8.51
CA GLN A 46 -1.46 -6.47 -9.85
C GLN A 46 -2.18 -7.83 -9.83
N PHE A 47 -2.09 -8.55 -8.71
CA PHE A 47 -2.60 -9.90 -8.55
C PHE A 47 -3.60 -10.00 -7.40
N VAL A 48 -4.44 -11.04 -7.43
CA VAL A 48 -5.27 -11.45 -6.29
C VAL A 48 -4.59 -12.64 -5.62
N PHE A 49 -4.37 -12.53 -4.32
CA PHE A 49 -3.73 -13.57 -3.55
C PHE A 49 -4.75 -14.42 -2.83
N ARG A 50 -4.45 -15.70 -2.66
CA ARG A 50 -5.35 -16.64 -2.00
C ARG A 50 -5.46 -16.39 -0.50
N THR A 51 -4.38 -15.96 0.13
CA THR A 51 -4.30 -15.72 1.58
C THR A 51 -4.01 -14.25 1.88
N PRO A 52 -4.43 -13.74 3.05
CA PRO A 52 -4.10 -12.37 3.45
C PRO A 52 -2.60 -12.19 3.68
N THR A 53 -1.90 -13.25 4.11
CA THR A 53 -0.46 -13.24 4.36
C THR A 53 0.34 -13.04 3.07
N ASP A 54 -0.01 -13.75 2.00
CA ASP A 54 0.70 -13.60 0.71
C ASP A 54 0.51 -12.20 0.14
N ALA A 55 -0.71 -11.66 0.19
CA ALA A 55 -0.98 -10.29 -0.22
C ALA A 55 -0.25 -9.26 0.64
N ALA A 56 -0.17 -9.48 1.96
CA ALA A 56 0.56 -8.60 2.84
C ALA A 56 2.07 -8.61 2.53
N LEU A 57 2.66 -9.79 2.27
CA LEU A 57 4.07 -9.92 1.93
C LEU A 57 4.40 -9.20 0.62
N ASP A 58 3.57 -9.39 -0.41
CA ASP A 58 3.73 -8.69 -1.69
C ASP A 58 3.58 -7.17 -1.54
N GLY A 59 2.56 -6.73 -0.79
CA GLY A 59 2.33 -5.32 -0.52
C GLY A 59 3.45 -4.65 0.29
N ILE A 60 4.08 -5.37 1.22
CA ILE A 60 5.26 -4.87 1.96
C ILE A 60 6.44 -4.69 0.99
N ARG A 61 6.70 -5.67 0.12
CA ARG A 61 7.77 -5.55 -0.88
C ARG A 61 7.52 -4.37 -1.83
N ALA A 62 6.28 -4.17 -2.25
CA ALA A 62 5.90 -3.01 -3.05
C ALA A 62 6.12 -1.69 -2.28
N LEU A 63 5.73 -1.62 -1.00
CA LEU A 63 5.96 -0.46 -0.14
C LEU A 63 7.46 -0.16 0.08
N GLU A 64 8.29 -1.19 0.19
CA GLU A 64 9.74 -1.05 0.32
C GLU A 64 10.40 -0.58 -0.99
N ALA A 65 9.92 -1.09 -2.13
CA ALA A 65 10.37 -0.68 -3.45
C ALA A 65 9.95 0.76 -3.81
N LEU A 66 8.89 1.28 -3.17
CA LEU A 66 8.59 2.71 -3.24
C LEU A 66 9.72 3.47 -2.56
N ALA A 67 10.55 4.12 -3.39
CA ALA A 67 11.40 5.20 -2.96
C ALA A 67 10.49 6.34 -2.49
N VAL A 68 10.02 6.24 -1.25
CA VAL A 68 9.31 7.30 -0.54
C VAL A 68 10.27 8.49 -0.55
N PRO A 69 10.00 9.54 -1.34
CA PRO A 69 10.94 10.65 -1.46
C PRO A 69 11.13 11.27 -0.06
N PRO A 70 12.36 11.69 0.29
CA PRO A 70 12.62 12.38 1.55
C PRO A 70 11.72 13.60 1.74
#